data_AF-A0A1X9MIG7-F1
#
_entry.id   AF-A0A1X9MIG7-F1
#
_cell.length_a   1.000
_cell.length_b   1.000
_cell.length_c   1.000
_cell.angle_alpha   90.00
_cell.angle_beta   90.00
_cell.angle_gamma   90.00
#
_symmetry.space_group_name_H-M   'P 1'
#
loop_
_entity.id
_entity.type
_entity.pdbx_description
1 polymer ?
#
loop_
_entity_poly.entity_id
_entity_poly.type
_entity_poly.pdbx_seq_one_letter_code
_entity_poly.pdbx_strand_id
1 'polypeptide(L)'
;MLNKKIYIGFFISVLFLVLAACSESITPPEEVFQNFISSWESGDYEDMYEYLTLSSQTNLSAEEFKELFQSTYDEIKASDIAIQLLQPEIEEDESARGTEVQLQYEKSLSMFTGDLTFDSIATMIFDEEEKKWGVEWTPSMIFPLMEDDDQVKLRIMFPEERGEIYDRNGKPLAINAEIYEIGLVPGRMENEEEIDEVSEKVGVSVEYIQAQLDQSWVGPDTFVPIKKVGSNEKEFVEELYESIPVATYREVSARVYPAGEAAAHLIGYIGMVRQEELENDTDYKYQNDSTIGRTGLEAIFEERLRGQSGGEVYIESIDGIEKHIIQKKESVNGESIQLTMDLGIQEAMFDKFDQDQDMGTGVAIHPITGEVLALVNYPSYNPNDFILGMSSEQYTELESDPDRPLTNRFAQSFIPGSTIKPITAAIALENGLDPEVRIESSDAGWKKDESWVIILLDVSLIRFRNLI
;
A
#
# COMPACT_ATOMS: atom_id res chain seq x y z
N MET A 1 89.87 3.09 26.19
CA MET A 1 89.65 2.44 24.88
C MET A 1 88.63 3.30 24.14
N LEU A 2 89.09 4.08 23.15
CA LEU A 2 88.65 4.03 21.73
C LEU A 2 87.11 3.93 21.61
N ASN A 3 86.36 4.81 20.94
CA ASN A 3 86.68 5.62 19.76
C ASN A 3 85.54 6.64 19.47
N LYS A 4 85.95 7.84 18.98
CA LYS A 4 85.34 8.69 17.92
C LYS A 4 83.87 9.19 18.05
N LYS A 5 83.60 10.50 18.23
CA LYS A 5 83.63 11.64 17.24
C LYS A 5 82.47 11.53 16.20
N ILE A 6 81.59 12.49 15.90
CA ILE A 6 81.58 13.98 15.81
C ILE A 6 80.08 14.38 15.57
N TYR A 7 79.43 15.28 16.34
CA TYR A 7 79.26 16.76 16.17
C TYR A 7 78.43 17.14 14.91
N ILE A 8 77.38 17.99 14.91
CA ILE A 8 77.17 19.30 15.56
C ILE A 8 75.65 19.61 15.61
N GLY A 9 75.21 20.26 16.69
CA GLY A 9 73.92 20.93 16.78
C GLY A 9 74.01 22.43 16.46
N PHE A 10 72.87 22.93 16.01
CA PHE A 10 72.29 24.27 16.23
C PHE A 10 72.93 25.53 15.61
N PHE A 11 72.07 26.18 14.81
CA PHE A 11 71.85 27.62 14.61
C PHE A 11 72.96 28.49 14.00
N ILE A 12 72.77 28.82 12.71
CA ILE A 12 72.98 30.18 12.21
C ILE A 12 71.74 30.58 11.41
N SER A 13 71.07 31.60 11.92
CA SER A 13 70.02 32.38 11.28
C SER A 13 70.47 32.93 9.93
N VAL A 14 69.73 32.60 8.87
CA VAL A 14 69.68 33.46 7.69
C VAL A 14 68.22 33.85 7.49
N LEU A 15 67.99 35.11 7.86
CA LEU A 15 66.84 35.94 7.59
C LEU A 15 66.61 35.97 6.06
N PHE A 16 65.76 35.08 5.55
CA PHE A 16 65.07 35.33 4.29
C PHE A 16 63.73 35.96 4.62
N LEU A 17 63.72 37.28 4.55
CA LEU A 17 62.54 38.13 4.41
C LEU A 17 61.84 37.71 3.11
N VAL A 18 61.06 36.63 3.15
CA VAL A 18 60.01 36.43 2.16
C VAL A 18 58.91 37.39 2.57
N LEU A 19 58.77 38.45 1.79
CA LEU A 19 57.59 39.31 1.80
C LEU A 19 56.37 38.38 1.72
N ALA A 20 55.70 38.18 2.86
CA ALA A 20 54.31 37.77 2.87
C ALA A 20 53.53 38.94 2.25
N ALA A 21 53.50 38.99 0.92
CA ALA A 21 52.34 39.52 0.25
C ALA A 21 51.19 38.66 0.73
N CYS A 22 50.32 39.23 1.57
CA CYS A 22 48.98 38.68 1.76
C CYS A 22 48.28 38.85 0.40
N SER A 23 48.54 37.94 -0.54
CA SER A 23 47.67 37.77 -1.68
C SER A 23 46.42 37.11 -1.12
N GLU A 24 45.27 37.79 -1.20
CA GLU A 24 43.95 37.16 -1.08
C GLU A 24 43.99 35.91 -1.97
N SER A 25 44.05 34.73 -1.37
CA SER A 25 44.06 33.48 -2.11
C SER A 25 42.64 33.23 -2.60
N ILE A 26 42.41 33.42 -3.89
CA ILE A 26 41.13 33.12 -4.53
C ILE A 26 40.90 31.61 -4.43
N THR A 27 39.79 31.21 -3.83
CA THR A 27 39.40 29.80 -3.74
C THR A 27 39.18 29.23 -5.15
N PRO A 28 39.79 28.09 -5.52
CA PRO A 28 39.61 27.48 -6.84
C PRO A 28 38.14 27.11 -7.12
N PRO A 29 37.68 27.14 -8.38
CA PRO A 29 36.29 26.82 -8.74
C PRO A 29 35.89 25.41 -8.32
N GLU A 30 36.80 24.44 -8.34
CA GLU A 30 36.55 23.07 -7.89
C GLU A 30 36.25 23.02 -6.39
N GLU A 31 36.98 23.79 -5.58
CA GLU A 31 36.75 23.85 -4.13
C GLU A 31 35.44 24.57 -3.79
N VAL A 32 35.11 25.64 -4.54
CA VAL A 32 33.80 26.32 -4.41
C VAL A 32 32.66 25.35 -4.74
N PHE A 33 32.76 24.63 -5.86
CA PHE A 33 31.72 23.70 -6.27
C PHE A 33 31.59 22.49 -5.33
N GLN A 34 32.69 22.03 -4.71
CA GLN A 34 32.63 20.98 -3.68
C GLN A 34 31.86 21.42 -2.42
N ASN A 35 31.98 22.68 -2.02
CA ASN A 35 31.18 23.21 -0.91
C ASN A 35 29.70 23.37 -1.29
N PHE A 36 29.42 23.79 -2.54
CA PHE A 36 28.07 23.81 -3.10
C PHE A 36 27.44 22.40 -3.10
N ILE A 37 28.19 21.38 -3.56
CA ILE A 37 27.78 19.96 -3.49
C ILE A 37 27.48 19.54 -2.05
N SER A 38 28.37 19.87 -1.10
CA SER A 38 28.18 19.50 0.31
C SER A 38 26.89 20.08 0.90
N SER A 39 26.55 21.32 0.52
CA SER A 39 25.29 21.98 0.89
C SER A 39 24.09 21.29 0.23
N TRP A 40 24.23 20.92 -1.04
CA TRP A 40 23.20 20.21 -1.78
C TRP A 40 22.89 18.83 -1.20
N GLU A 41 23.90 18.01 -0.94
CA GLU A 41 23.75 16.65 -0.38
C GLU A 41 23.17 16.68 1.05
N SER A 42 23.47 17.72 1.82
CA SER A 42 22.92 17.90 3.17
C SER A 42 21.52 18.53 3.20
N GLY A 43 21.01 18.97 2.04
CA GLY A 43 19.73 19.67 1.93
C GLY A 43 19.73 21.10 2.50
N ASP A 44 20.92 21.68 2.73
CA ASP A 44 21.07 23.07 3.17
C ASP A 44 21.04 24.01 1.95
N TYR A 45 19.84 24.19 1.40
CA TYR A 45 19.65 25.02 0.20
C TYR A 45 19.88 26.51 0.46
N GLU A 46 19.83 26.96 1.72
CA GLU A 46 20.16 28.34 2.10
C GLU A 46 21.68 28.57 1.95
N ASP A 47 22.51 27.66 2.48
CA ASP A 47 23.98 27.74 2.30
C ASP A 47 24.37 27.50 0.83
N MET A 48 23.69 26.56 0.16
CA MET A 48 23.90 26.26 -1.26
C MET A 48 23.71 27.51 -2.15
N TYR A 49 22.73 28.36 -1.83
CA TYR A 49 22.41 29.58 -2.58
C TYR A 49 23.53 30.64 -2.52
N GLU A 50 24.31 30.67 -1.43
CA GLU A 50 25.41 31.64 -1.26
C GLU A 50 26.57 31.41 -2.23
N TYR A 51 26.68 30.20 -2.79
CA TYR A 51 27.70 29.84 -3.78
C TYR A 51 27.30 30.20 -5.23
N LEU A 52 26.09 30.72 -5.47
CA LEU A 52 25.63 31.10 -6.80
C LEU A 52 26.26 32.41 -7.32
N THR A 53 26.23 32.61 -8.63
CA THR A 53 26.58 33.91 -9.25
C THR A 53 25.58 35.00 -8.88
N LEU A 54 26.00 36.27 -8.87
CA LEU A 54 25.10 37.40 -8.65
C LEU A 54 23.96 37.46 -9.69
N SER A 55 24.24 37.04 -10.93
CA SER A 55 23.23 36.92 -11.99
C SER A 55 22.14 35.94 -11.59
N SER A 56 22.52 34.73 -11.15
CA SER A 56 21.60 33.71 -10.67
C SER A 56 20.77 34.20 -9.47
N GLN A 57 21.43 34.83 -8.50
CA GLN A 57 20.79 35.38 -7.30
C GLN A 57 19.84 36.56 -7.58
N THR A 58 19.95 37.20 -8.74
CA THR A 58 19.05 38.29 -9.16
C THR A 58 17.78 37.74 -9.81
N ASN A 59 17.89 36.60 -10.50
CA ASN A 59 16.77 35.99 -11.22
C ASN A 59 15.89 35.10 -10.34
N LEU A 60 16.46 34.53 -9.27
CA LEU A 60 15.78 33.63 -8.36
C LEU A 60 16.18 33.99 -6.93
N SER A 61 15.21 34.26 -6.06
CA SER A 61 15.51 34.55 -4.65
C SER A 61 15.91 33.29 -3.87
N ALA A 62 16.58 33.49 -2.73
CA ALA A 62 16.97 32.39 -1.85
C ALA A 62 15.79 31.52 -1.40
N GLU A 63 14.62 32.14 -1.14
CA GLU A 63 13.42 31.41 -0.72
C GLU A 63 12.84 30.58 -1.87
N GLU A 64 12.74 31.15 -3.07
CA GLU A 64 12.26 30.44 -4.26
C GLU A 64 13.20 29.29 -4.65
N PHE A 65 14.51 29.50 -4.53
CA PHE A 65 15.51 28.46 -4.74
C PHE A 65 15.35 27.29 -3.78
N LYS A 66 15.23 27.59 -2.48
CA LYS A 66 14.99 26.57 -1.46
C LYS A 66 13.66 25.83 -1.70
N GLU A 67 12.58 26.55 -1.96
CA GLU A 67 11.26 25.95 -2.21
C GLU A 67 11.28 25.06 -3.45
N LEU A 68 11.97 25.46 -4.53
CA LEU A 68 12.12 24.66 -5.75
C LEU A 68 12.77 23.31 -5.46
N PHE A 69 13.89 23.29 -4.73
CA PHE A 69 14.56 22.04 -4.38
C PHE A 69 13.75 21.17 -3.42
N GLN A 70 13.19 21.77 -2.36
CA GLN A 70 12.39 21.05 -1.36
C GLN A 70 11.15 20.43 -2.00
N SER A 71 10.36 21.23 -2.70
CA SER A 71 9.13 20.74 -3.35
C SER A 71 9.42 19.67 -4.40
N THR A 72 10.45 19.85 -5.23
CA THR A 72 10.83 18.87 -6.26
C THR A 72 11.24 17.53 -5.66
N TYR A 73 12.09 17.54 -4.63
CA TYR A 73 12.57 16.31 -4.00
C TYR A 73 11.51 15.65 -3.12
N ASP A 74 10.66 16.43 -2.45
CA ASP A 74 9.54 15.90 -1.66
C ASP A 74 8.45 15.26 -2.54
N GLU A 75 8.17 15.84 -3.72
CA GLU A 75 7.23 15.32 -4.72
C GLU A 75 7.62 13.91 -5.17
N ILE A 76 8.89 13.71 -5.54
CA ILE A 76 9.40 12.44 -6.08
C ILE A 76 9.94 11.48 -5.00
N LYS A 77 9.88 11.89 -3.73
CA LYS A 77 10.46 11.18 -2.57
C LYS A 77 11.94 10.87 -2.77
N ALA A 78 12.70 11.88 -3.21
CA ALA A 78 14.13 11.73 -3.42
C ALA A 78 14.85 11.46 -2.08
N SER A 79 15.77 10.50 -2.09
CA SER A 79 16.70 10.21 -0.99
C SER A 79 18.08 9.87 -1.54
N ASP A 80 19.06 9.71 -0.64
CA ASP A 80 20.42 9.24 -0.97
C ASP A 80 21.08 10.04 -2.10
N ILE A 81 20.86 11.36 -2.11
CA ILE A 81 21.44 12.25 -3.11
C ILE A 81 22.95 12.28 -2.90
N ALA A 82 23.70 11.90 -3.93
CA ALA A 82 25.14 11.93 -3.96
C ALA A 82 25.62 12.53 -5.27
N ILE A 83 26.57 13.47 -5.19
CA ILE A 83 27.13 14.19 -6.32
C ILE A 83 28.64 14.03 -6.32
N GLN A 84 29.18 13.38 -7.35
CA GLN A 84 30.61 13.17 -7.50
C GLN A 84 31.15 14.06 -8.62
N LEU A 85 32.05 15.00 -8.26
CA LEU A 85 32.84 15.73 -9.25
C LEU A 85 33.73 14.75 -10.02
N LEU A 86 33.61 14.77 -11.35
CA LEU A 86 34.44 13.98 -12.25
C LEU A 86 35.74 14.75 -12.50
N GLN A 87 36.88 14.05 -12.45
CA GLN A 87 38.16 14.69 -12.72
C GLN A 87 38.21 15.16 -14.18
N PRO A 88 38.56 16.42 -14.45
CA PRO A 88 38.75 16.87 -15.82
C PRO A 88 39.91 16.11 -16.47
N GLU A 89 39.72 15.59 -17.68
CA GLU A 89 40.84 15.29 -18.58
C GLU A 89 41.46 16.64 -18.98
N ILE A 90 42.43 17.12 -18.21
CA ILE A 90 43.12 18.37 -18.53
C ILE A 90 44.02 18.13 -19.76
N GLU A 91 43.63 18.65 -20.94
CA GLU A 91 44.61 19.14 -21.90
C GLU A 91 45.19 20.44 -21.35
N GLU A 92 46.48 20.46 -21.03
CA GLU A 92 47.22 21.53 -20.31
C GLU A 92 47.21 22.92 -20.97
N ASP A 93 46.43 23.18 -22.02
CA ASP A 93 46.60 24.36 -22.89
C ASP A 93 45.46 25.40 -22.88
N GLU A 94 44.35 25.20 -22.14
CA GLU A 94 43.24 26.19 -22.08
C GLU A 94 43.08 26.95 -20.75
N SER A 95 43.94 26.75 -19.74
CA SER A 95 43.88 27.50 -18.47
C SER A 95 44.35 28.96 -18.57
N ALA A 96 44.25 29.57 -19.76
CA ALA A 96 44.66 30.94 -20.03
C ALA A 96 43.43 31.88 -20.03
N ARG A 97 43.10 32.45 -18.87
CA ARG A 97 42.24 33.65 -18.72
C ARG A 97 40.73 33.48 -19.02
N GLY A 98 40.12 32.34 -18.74
CA GLY A 98 38.66 32.21 -18.79
C GLY A 98 38.02 32.81 -17.52
N THR A 99 37.03 33.70 -17.67
CA THR A 99 36.09 34.07 -16.60
C THR A 99 35.03 32.99 -16.36
N GLU A 100 35.17 31.83 -17.02
CA GLU A 100 34.23 30.72 -17.04
C GLU A 100 34.99 29.38 -17.01
N VAL A 101 34.53 28.43 -16.21
CA VAL A 101 35.07 27.05 -16.09
C VAL A 101 33.90 26.07 -16.06
N GLN A 102 33.98 24.99 -16.83
CA GLN A 102 32.97 23.92 -16.82
C GLN A 102 33.48 22.71 -16.01
N LEU A 103 32.66 22.25 -15.07
CA LEU A 103 32.95 21.14 -14.18
C LEU A 103 31.95 20.02 -14.44
N GLN A 104 32.43 18.84 -14.83
CA GLN A 104 31.59 17.65 -14.99
C GLN A 104 31.35 16.96 -13.65
N TYR A 105 30.13 16.53 -13.41
CA TYR A 105 29.78 15.77 -12.22
C TYR A 105 28.76 14.68 -12.55
N GLU A 106 28.80 13.58 -11.82
CA GLU A 106 27.78 12.55 -11.81
C GLU A 106 26.88 12.78 -10.61
N LYS A 107 25.56 12.78 -10.81
CA LYS A 107 24.57 12.86 -9.74
C LYS A 107 23.81 11.55 -9.67
N SER A 108 23.63 11.05 -8.45
CA SER A 108 22.82 9.88 -8.14
C SER A 108 21.81 10.21 -7.05
N LEU A 109 20.64 9.60 -7.13
CA LEU A 109 19.57 9.72 -6.14
C LEU A 109 18.64 8.51 -6.22
N SER A 110 18.04 8.15 -5.10
CA SER A 110 16.94 7.20 -5.01
C SER A 110 15.62 7.95 -5.14
N MET A 111 14.66 7.44 -5.89
CA MET A 111 13.29 7.99 -5.98
C MET A 111 12.27 6.87 -5.83
N PHE A 112 10.98 7.22 -5.77
CA PHE A 112 9.91 6.22 -5.80
C PHE A 112 9.98 5.25 -7.00
N THR A 113 10.44 5.75 -8.15
CA THR A 113 10.61 4.97 -9.39
C THR A 113 11.91 4.15 -9.42
N GLY A 114 12.74 4.21 -8.38
CA GLY A 114 14.03 3.54 -8.27
C GLY A 114 15.21 4.49 -8.30
N ASP A 115 16.41 3.92 -8.38
CA ASP A 115 17.66 4.68 -8.41
C ASP A 115 17.85 5.32 -9.78
N LEU A 116 18.33 6.56 -9.81
CA LEU A 116 18.68 7.29 -11.03
C LEU A 116 20.10 7.84 -10.89
N THR A 117 20.89 7.69 -11.95
CA THR A 117 22.22 8.30 -12.08
C THR A 117 22.31 9.01 -13.43
N PHE A 118 22.85 10.23 -13.44
CA PHE A 118 23.11 10.97 -14.67
C PHE A 118 24.31 11.90 -14.53
N ASP A 119 25.00 12.12 -15.66
CA ASP A 119 26.07 13.09 -15.77
C ASP A 119 25.51 14.48 -16.10
N SER A 120 26.16 15.52 -15.59
CA SER A 120 25.83 16.91 -15.89
C SER A 120 27.07 17.80 -15.82
N ILE A 121 26.90 19.06 -16.22
CA ILE A 121 27.96 20.07 -16.27
C ILE A 121 27.51 21.28 -15.45
N ALA A 122 28.34 21.69 -14.50
CA ALA A 122 28.21 22.96 -13.80
C ALA A 122 29.10 24.00 -14.47
N THR A 123 28.56 25.19 -14.72
CA THR A 123 29.32 26.32 -15.22
C THR A 123 29.67 27.23 -14.05
N MET A 124 30.96 27.46 -13.84
CA MET A 124 31.51 28.35 -12.81
C MET A 124 31.89 29.65 -13.48
N ILE A 125 31.46 30.80 -12.93
CA ILE A 125 31.79 32.13 -13.44
C ILE A 125 32.60 32.88 -12.39
N PHE A 126 33.69 33.52 -12.82
CA PHE A 126 34.53 34.36 -11.96
C PHE A 126 34.03 35.80 -11.96
N ASP A 127 33.73 36.31 -10.76
CA ASP A 127 33.41 37.71 -10.52
C ASP A 127 34.71 38.50 -10.32
N GLU A 128 35.05 39.38 -11.26
CA GLU A 128 36.28 40.20 -11.17
C GLU A 128 36.21 41.29 -10.07
N GLU A 129 35.01 41.74 -9.70
CA GLU A 129 34.81 42.80 -8.70
C GLU A 129 34.95 42.22 -7.28
N GLU A 130 34.23 41.13 -7.02
CA GLU A 130 34.24 40.42 -5.73
C GLU A 130 35.41 39.43 -5.60
N LYS A 131 36.14 39.18 -6.70
CA LYS A 131 37.26 38.22 -6.82
C LYS A 131 36.89 36.81 -6.33
N LYS A 132 35.69 36.35 -6.65
CA LYS A 132 35.17 35.04 -6.23
C LYS A 132 34.58 34.26 -7.40
N TRP A 133 34.65 32.93 -7.33
CA TRP A 133 33.90 32.06 -8.24
C TRP A 133 32.49 31.86 -7.71
N GLY A 134 31.52 31.79 -8.61
CA GLY A 134 30.14 31.41 -8.31
C GLY A 134 29.63 30.38 -9.32
N VAL A 135 28.65 29.57 -8.89
CA VAL A 135 27.94 28.60 -9.73
C VAL A 135 26.88 29.33 -10.54
N GLU A 136 26.94 29.24 -11.87
CA GLU A 136 25.85 29.70 -12.74
C GLU A 136 24.73 28.67 -12.69
N TRP A 137 23.66 29.03 -11.97
CA TRP A 137 22.55 28.13 -11.73
C TRP A 137 21.66 28.02 -12.97
N THR A 138 21.22 26.79 -13.26
CA THR A 138 20.14 26.52 -14.21
C THR A 138 19.27 25.39 -13.67
N PRO A 139 17.96 25.34 -14.01
CA PRO A 139 17.07 24.24 -13.64
C PRO A 139 17.60 22.86 -14.06
N SER A 140 18.37 22.80 -15.16
CA SER A 140 19.00 21.57 -15.66
C SER A 140 19.95 20.88 -14.67
N MET A 141 20.38 21.59 -13.62
CA MET A 141 21.13 21.00 -12.51
C MET A 141 20.27 20.05 -11.66
N ILE A 142 18.96 20.32 -11.52
CA ILE A 142 18.03 19.44 -10.78
C ILE A 142 17.85 18.13 -11.53
N PHE A 143 17.35 18.23 -12.77
CA PHE A 143 17.30 17.13 -13.74
C PHE A 143 17.68 17.64 -15.13
N PRO A 144 18.34 16.81 -15.96
CA PRO A 144 18.61 17.17 -17.34
C PRO A 144 17.31 17.53 -18.08
N LEU A 145 17.39 18.47 -19.02
CA LEU A 145 16.27 18.96 -19.84
C LEU A 145 15.24 19.83 -19.11
N MET A 146 15.40 20.12 -17.82
CA MET A 146 14.59 21.14 -17.16
C MET A 146 14.95 22.54 -17.67
N GLU A 147 13.92 23.31 -17.99
CA GLU A 147 14.00 24.73 -18.34
C GLU A 147 13.44 25.60 -17.21
N ASP A 148 13.51 26.92 -17.37
CA ASP A 148 12.90 27.86 -16.43
C ASP A 148 11.38 27.63 -16.34
N ASP A 149 10.82 27.80 -15.14
CA ASP A 149 9.42 27.58 -14.78
C ASP A 149 8.91 26.13 -14.90
N ASP A 150 9.75 25.18 -15.30
CA ASP A 150 9.38 23.76 -15.31
C ASP A 150 9.26 23.18 -13.90
N GLN A 151 8.32 22.25 -13.74
CA GLN A 151 8.07 21.51 -12.51
C GLN A 151 8.35 20.03 -12.74
N VAL A 152 8.82 19.36 -11.69
CA VAL A 152 8.86 17.89 -11.66
C VAL A 152 7.60 17.38 -11.00
N LYS A 153 6.97 16.37 -11.59
CA LYS A 153 5.76 15.74 -11.08
C LYS A 153 5.93 14.24 -10.95
N LEU A 154 5.25 13.66 -9.96
CA LEU A 154 5.13 12.22 -9.80
C LEU A 154 3.71 11.77 -10.15
N ARG A 155 3.55 10.95 -11.19
CA ARG A 155 2.30 10.25 -11.50
C ARG A 155 2.38 8.82 -10.98
N ILE A 156 1.53 8.46 -10.03
CA ILE A 156 1.42 7.07 -9.55
C ILE A 156 0.64 6.25 -10.57
N MET A 157 1.14 5.04 -10.85
CA MET A 157 0.44 4.03 -11.65
C MET A 157 0.05 2.88 -10.73
N PHE A 158 -1.24 2.75 -10.46
CA PHE A 158 -1.73 1.66 -9.62
C PHE A 158 -1.83 0.35 -10.43
N PRO A 159 -1.72 -0.82 -9.77
CA PRO A 159 -2.02 -2.10 -10.42
C PRO A 159 -3.41 -2.12 -11.04
N GLU A 160 -3.53 -2.64 -12.26
CA GLU A 160 -4.82 -2.73 -12.96
C GLU A 160 -5.68 -3.87 -12.44
N GLU A 161 -5.05 -4.97 -12.01
CA GLU A 161 -5.74 -6.19 -11.60
C GLU A 161 -5.28 -6.67 -10.22
N ARG A 162 -6.24 -6.97 -9.35
CA ARG A 162 -6.01 -7.70 -8.10
C ARG A 162 -5.86 -9.20 -8.40
N GLY A 163 -4.88 -9.85 -7.79
CA GLY A 163 -4.68 -11.29 -7.89
C GLY A 163 -5.90 -12.08 -7.45
N GLU A 164 -6.14 -13.23 -8.07
CA GLU A 164 -7.31 -14.08 -7.82
C GLU A 164 -6.95 -15.25 -6.88
N ILE A 165 -7.93 -15.79 -6.18
CA ILE A 165 -7.74 -16.92 -5.25
C ILE A 165 -8.46 -18.14 -5.80
N TYR A 166 -7.75 -19.26 -5.85
CA TYR A 166 -8.22 -20.52 -6.41
C TYR A 166 -8.06 -21.68 -5.41
N ASP A 167 -8.97 -22.66 -5.48
CA ASP A 167 -8.84 -23.93 -4.77
C ASP A 167 -7.73 -24.80 -5.40
N ARG A 168 -7.36 -25.91 -4.76
CA ARG A 168 -6.30 -26.82 -5.22
C ARG A 168 -6.45 -27.35 -6.65
N ASN A 169 -7.67 -27.34 -7.20
CA ASN A 169 -8.03 -27.84 -8.53
C ASN A 169 -8.26 -26.69 -9.54
N GLY A 170 -8.05 -25.44 -9.16
CA GLY A 170 -8.23 -24.26 -10.01
C GLY A 170 -9.67 -23.74 -10.05
N LYS A 171 -10.53 -24.13 -9.09
CA LYS A 171 -11.87 -23.54 -8.97
C LYS A 171 -11.78 -22.16 -8.32
N PRO A 172 -12.54 -21.17 -8.80
CA PRO A 172 -12.45 -19.80 -8.30
C PRO A 172 -13.04 -19.66 -6.90
N LEU A 173 -12.34 -18.92 -6.03
CA LEU A 173 -12.76 -18.60 -4.66
C LEU A 173 -12.90 -17.08 -4.44
N ALA A 174 -12.03 -16.29 -5.07
CA ALA A 174 -12.14 -14.85 -5.18
C ALA A 174 -11.57 -14.40 -6.53
N ILE A 175 -12.40 -13.86 -7.41
CA ILE A 175 -12.05 -13.53 -8.79
C ILE A 175 -12.51 -12.12 -9.16
N ASN A 176 -11.92 -11.56 -10.22
CA ASN A 176 -12.43 -10.31 -10.79
C ASN A 176 -13.39 -10.69 -11.93
N ALA A 177 -14.66 -10.31 -11.80
CA ALA A 177 -15.68 -10.67 -12.77
C ALA A 177 -16.53 -9.45 -13.13
N GLU A 178 -17.09 -9.47 -14.34
CA GLU A 178 -18.07 -8.47 -14.76
C GLU A 178 -19.38 -8.68 -14.00
N ILE A 179 -19.87 -7.60 -13.39
CA ILE A 179 -21.17 -7.51 -12.74
C ILE A 179 -21.95 -6.34 -13.34
N TYR A 180 -23.22 -6.18 -12.96
CA TYR A 180 -24.03 -5.07 -13.43
C TYR A 180 -24.14 -3.98 -12.37
N GLU A 181 -23.95 -2.73 -12.79
CA GLU A 181 -24.24 -1.55 -11.98
C GLU A 181 -25.47 -0.86 -12.55
N ILE A 182 -26.55 -0.89 -11.77
CA ILE A 182 -27.80 -0.19 -12.05
C ILE A 182 -27.60 1.28 -11.72
N GLY A 183 -28.01 2.14 -12.63
CA GLY A 183 -27.98 3.58 -12.45
C GLY A 183 -29.14 4.29 -13.13
N LEU A 184 -29.23 5.59 -12.90
CA LEU A 184 -30.26 6.47 -13.45
C LEU A 184 -29.64 7.53 -14.35
N VAL A 185 -30.34 7.93 -15.40
CA VAL A 185 -29.98 9.08 -16.24
C VAL A 185 -31.09 10.12 -16.14
N PRO A 186 -30.90 11.22 -15.37
CA PRO A 186 -31.98 12.16 -15.05
C PRO A 186 -32.72 12.72 -16.26
N GLY A 187 -32.03 12.94 -17.38
CA GLY A 187 -32.58 13.47 -18.63
C GLY A 187 -33.52 12.51 -19.37
N ARG A 188 -33.59 11.23 -18.96
CA ARG A 188 -34.56 10.24 -19.48
C ARG A 188 -35.83 10.14 -18.65
N MET A 189 -35.89 10.79 -17.49
CA MET A 189 -37.04 10.75 -16.60
C MET A 189 -38.25 11.44 -17.25
N GLU A 190 -39.36 10.72 -17.36
CA GLU A 190 -40.63 11.27 -17.89
C GLU A 190 -41.50 11.83 -16.76
N ASN A 191 -41.44 11.23 -15.56
CA ASN A 191 -42.15 11.68 -14.36
C ASN A 191 -41.45 11.24 -13.06
N GLU A 192 -41.80 11.84 -11.92
CA GLU A 192 -41.20 11.52 -10.61
C GLU A 192 -41.62 10.14 -10.06
N GLU A 193 -42.75 9.57 -10.51
CA GLU A 193 -43.22 8.24 -10.06
C GLU A 193 -42.24 7.12 -10.48
N GLU A 194 -41.42 7.34 -11.52
CA GLU A 194 -40.36 6.42 -11.93
C GLU A 194 -39.33 6.16 -10.82
N ILE A 195 -39.10 7.12 -9.92
CA ILE A 195 -38.20 6.92 -8.76
C ILE A 195 -38.79 5.89 -7.80
N ASP A 196 -40.10 5.93 -7.57
CA ASP A 196 -40.82 4.97 -6.72
C ASP A 196 -40.77 3.57 -7.36
N GLU A 197 -40.97 3.48 -8.68
CA GLU A 197 -40.89 2.21 -9.42
C GLU A 197 -39.48 1.59 -9.35
N VAL A 198 -38.43 2.39 -9.51
CA VAL A 198 -37.03 1.93 -9.35
C VAL A 198 -36.79 1.49 -7.92
N SER A 199 -37.24 2.28 -6.93
CA SER A 199 -37.09 1.97 -5.51
C SER A 199 -37.67 0.59 -5.18
N GLU A 200 -38.89 0.31 -5.64
CA GLU A 200 -39.58 -0.96 -5.42
C GLU A 200 -38.86 -2.12 -6.11
N LYS A 201 -38.48 -1.98 -7.39
CA LYS A 201 -37.83 -3.07 -8.14
C LYS A 201 -36.42 -3.36 -7.66
N VAL A 202 -35.62 -2.33 -7.34
CA VAL A 202 -34.19 -2.46 -7.00
C VAL A 202 -33.99 -2.72 -5.50
N GLY A 203 -34.98 -2.40 -4.67
CA GLY A 203 -34.93 -2.59 -3.22
C GLY A 203 -34.00 -1.59 -2.54
N VAL A 204 -34.10 -0.32 -2.94
CA VAL A 204 -33.34 0.81 -2.38
C VAL A 204 -34.32 1.92 -2.06
N SER A 205 -34.14 2.66 -0.98
CA SER A 205 -35.13 3.68 -0.58
C SER A 205 -35.19 4.85 -1.57
N VAL A 206 -36.39 5.40 -1.76
CA VAL A 206 -36.63 6.62 -2.56
C VAL A 206 -35.71 7.75 -2.07
N GLU A 207 -35.58 7.92 -0.76
CA GLU A 207 -34.72 8.95 -0.18
C GLU A 207 -33.25 8.79 -0.58
N TYR A 208 -32.75 7.55 -0.66
CA TYR A 208 -31.38 7.30 -1.11
C TYR A 208 -31.23 7.64 -2.59
N ILE A 209 -32.16 7.20 -3.45
CA ILE A 209 -32.12 7.47 -4.88
C ILE A 209 -32.12 8.98 -5.14
N GLN A 210 -33.00 9.70 -4.44
CA GLN A 210 -33.10 11.15 -4.57
C GLN A 210 -31.83 11.85 -4.09
N ALA A 211 -31.25 11.40 -2.97
CA ALA A 211 -29.96 11.89 -2.51
C ALA A 211 -28.81 11.62 -3.51
N GLN A 212 -28.86 10.53 -4.27
CA GLN A 212 -27.89 10.29 -5.35
C GLN A 212 -28.12 11.24 -6.54
N LEU A 213 -29.37 11.50 -6.92
CA LEU A 213 -29.74 12.39 -8.02
C LEU A 213 -29.45 13.87 -7.72
N ASP A 214 -29.52 14.29 -6.45
CA ASP A 214 -29.31 15.68 -6.02
C ASP A 214 -27.83 16.08 -5.86
N GLN A 215 -26.88 15.18 -6.15
CA GLN A 215 -25.45 15.48 -6.02
C GLN A 215 -25.00 16.54 -7.05
N SER A 216 -24.06 17.41 -6.66
CA SER A 216 -23.67 18.58 -7.45
C SER A 216 -23.06 18.30 -8.82
N TRP A 217 -22.55 17.08 -9.06
CA TRP A 217 -21.98 16.64 -10.33
C TRP A 217 -23.03 16.04 -11.29
N VAL A 218 -24.28 15.86 -10.82
CA VAL A 218 -25.34 15.23 -11.59
C VAL A 218 -25.91 16.23 -12.61
N GLY A 219 -25.74 15.90 -13.88
CA GLY A 219 -26.34 16.59 -15.01
C GLY A 219 -27.39 15.72 -15.73
N PRO A 220 -28.09 16.26 -16.74
CA PRO A 220 -29.15 15.54 -17.45
C PRO A 220 -28.69 14.21 -18.07
N ASP A 221 -27.50 14.16 -18.66
CA ASP A 221 -26.99 12.97 -19.37
C ASP A 221 -26.04 12.12 -18.52
N THR A 222 -25.95 12.41 -17.22
CA THR A 222 -25.02 11.75 -16.30
C THR A 222 -25.57 10.40 -15.84
N PHE A 223 -24.74 9.34 -15.86
CA PHE A 223 -25.05 8.07 -15.20
C PHE A 223 -24.88 8.21 -13.68
N VAL A 224 -25.95 8.02 -12.93
CA VAL A 224 -25.98 8.08 -11.47
C VAL A 224 -26.06 6.66 -10.90
N PRO A 225 -25.00 6.10 -10.29
CA PRO A 225 -25.00 4.73 -9.79
C PRO A 225 -25.95 4.60 -8.59
N ILE A 226 -26.76 3.54 -8.56
CA ILE A 226 -27.71 3.25 -7.49
C ILE A 226 -27.38 1.95 -6.77
N LYS A 227 -27.14 0.86 -7.50
CA LYS A 227 -26.92 -0.47 -6.91
C LYS A 227 -26.13 -1.37 -7.83
N LYS A 228 -25.26 -2.19 -7.25
CA LYS A 228 -24.57 -3.28 -7.95
C LYS A 228 -25.32 -4.59 -7.74
N VAL A 229 -25.38 -5.40 -8.79
CA VAL A 229 -26.03 -6.72 -8.79
C VAL A 229 -25.15 -7.76 -9.47
N GLY A 230 -25.34 -9.03 -9.10
CA GLY A 230 -24.50 -10.13 -9.60
C GLY A 230 -24.61 -10.35 -11.10
N SER A 231 -23.62 -11.02 -11.69
CA SER A 231 -23.59 -11.36 -13.12
C SER A 231 -24.74 -12.29 -13.56
N ASN A 232 -25.34 -13.00 -12.60
CA ASN A 232 -26.53 -13.83 -12.81
C ASN A 232 -27.84 -13.03 -12.92
N GLU A 233 -27.83 -11.71 -12.70
CA GLU A 233 -29.04 -10.85 -12.73
C GLU A 233 -29.21 -10.11 -14.06
N LYS A 234 -28.65 -10.63 -15.15
CA LYS A 234 -28.72 -10.01 -16.49
C LYS A 234 -30.16 -9.75 -16.94
N GLU A 235 -31.03 -10.76 -16.85
CA GLU A 235 -32.44 -10.63 -17.27
C GLU A 235 -33.17 -9.55 -16.48
N PHE A 236 -32.84 -9.40 -15.18
CA PHE A 236 -33.43 -8.38 -14.31
C PHE A 236 -33.02 -6.97 -14.72
N VAL A 237 -31.72 -6.73 -14.99
CA VAL A 237 -31.26 -5.39 -15.40
C VAL A 237 -31.72 -5.00 -16.80
N GLU A 238 -31.85 -5.97 -17.71
CA GLU A 238 -32.43 -5.76 -19.04
C GLU A 238 -33.92 -5.40 -18.94
N GLU A 239 -34.70 -6.11 -18.13
CA GLU A 239 -36.11 -5.77 -17.89
C GLU A 239 -36.26 -4.39 -17.26
N LEU A 240 -35.42 -4.04 -16.28
CA LEU A 240 -35.45 -2.74 -15.63
C LEU A 240 -35.20 -1.60 -16.64
N TYR A 241 -34.18 -1.75 -17.48
CA TYR A 241 -33.85 -0.80 -18.54
C TYR A 241 -34.96 -0.65 -19.59
N GLU A 242 -35.63 -1.75 -19.96
CA GLU A 242 -36.73 -1.72 -20.93
C GLU A 242 -38.03 -1.14 -20.34
N SER A 243 -38.25 -1.31 -19.03
CA SER A 243 -39.51 -0.96 -18.38
C SER A 243 -39.56 0.45 -17.79
N ILE A 244 -38.44 1.00 -17.34
CA ILE A 244 -38.39 2.31 -16.69
C ILE A 244 -37.44 3.25 -17.44
N PRO A 245 -37.93 4.31 -18.11
CA PRO A 245 -37.11 5.19 -18.95
C PRO A 245 -35.88 5.81 -18.27
N VAL A 246 -36.01 6.26 -17.02
CA VAL A 246 -34.89 6.83 -16.25
C VAL A 246 -33.80 5.79 -15.92
N ALA A 247 -34.14 4.50 -15.86
CA ALA A 247 -33.22 3.45 -15.47
C ALA A 247 -32.28 3.03 -16.60
N THR A 248 -31.06 2.64 -16.24
CA THR A 248 -30.05 2.10 -17.13
C THR A 248 -29.10 1.21 -16.34
N TYR A 249 -28.23 0.49 -17.03
CA TYR A 249 -27.14 -0.24 -16.38
C TYR A 249 -25.87 -0.17 -17.21
N ARG A 250 -24.75 -0.51 -16.58
CA ARG A 250 -23.47 -0.76 -17.25
C ARG A 250 -22.80 -1.99 -16.66
N GLU A 251 -21.94 -2.61 -17.44
CA GLU A 251 -21.05 -3.67 -16.98
C GLU A 251 -19.84 -3.04 -16.29
N VAL A 252 -19.51 -3.53 -15.09
CA VAL A 252 -18.35 -3.09 -14.32
C VAL A 252 -17.59 -4.30 -13.78
N SER A 253 -16.26 -4.22 -13.72
CA SER A 253 -15.45 -5.23 -13.05
C SER A 253 -15.59 -5.09 -11.54
N ALA A 254 -15.83 -6.20 -10.85
CA ALA A 254 -15.90 -6.26 -9.40
C ALA A 254 -15.33 -7.57 -8.86
N ARG A 255 -14.96 -7.56 -7.58
CA ARG A 255 -14.54 -8.76 -6.87
C ARG A 255 -15.73 -9.66 -6.60
N VAL A 256 -15.67 -10.92 -6.98
CA VAL A 256 -16.75 -11.90 -6.77
C VAL A 256 -16.20 -13.09 -5.99
N TYR A 257 -17.01 -13.59 -5.06
CA TYR A 257 -16.74 -14.73 -4.21
C TYR A 257 -17.71 -15.88 -4.55
N PRO A 258 -17.37 -16.77 -5.50
CA PRO A 258 -18.31 -17.77 -6.01
C PRO A 258 -18.81 -18.77 -4.96
N ALA A 259 -17.97 -19.08 -3.96
CA ALA A 259 -18.31 -19.99 -2.87
C ALA A 259 -19.22 -19.35 -1.79
N GLY A 260 -19.48 -18.04 -1.88
CA GLY A 260 -20.35 -17.30 -0.96
C GLY A 260 -20.06 -17.60 0.52
N GLU A 261 -21.12 -17.90 1.26
CA GLU A 261 -21.08 -18.21 2.70
C GLU A 261 -20.16 -19.38 3.05
N ALA A 262 -20.03 -20.37 2.16
CA ALA A 262 -19.30 -21.61 2.44
C ALA A 262 -17.81 -21.39 2.69
N ALA A 263 -17.24 -20.30 2.14
CA ALA A 263 -15.83 -19.96 2.28
C ALA A 263 -15.59 -18.55 2.85
N ALA A 264 -16.64 -17.84 3.30
CA ALA A 264 -16.59 -16.43 3.65
C ALA A 264 -15.50 -16.08 4.67
N HIS A 265 -15.40 -16.79 5.80
CA HIS A 265 -14.37 -16.47 6.82
C HIS A 265 -12.96 -16.85 6.41
N LEU A 266 -12.82 -17.88 5.56
CA LEU A 266 -11.52 -18.29 5.06
C LEU A 266 -11.02 -17.25 4.07
N ILE A 267 -11.81 -16.96 3.03
CA ILE A 267 -11.42 -16.04 1.95
C ILE A 267 -11.46 -14.59 2.42
N GLY A 268 -12.49 -14.22 3.17
CA GLY A 268 -12.77 -12.85 3.55
C GLY A 268 -13.38 -12.04 2.42
N TYR A 269 -13.33 -10.73 2.57
CA TYR A 269 -13.81 -9.77 1.58
C TYR A 269 -12.91 -8.54 1.52
N ILE A 270 -13.00 -7.79 0.42
CA ILE A 270 -12.37 -6.46 0.27
C ILE A 270 -13.36 -5.35 0.60
N GLY A 271 -12.87 -4.17 0.98
CA GLY A 271 -13.68 -2.98 1.16
C GLY A 271 -12.89 -1.71 0.82
N MET A 272 -13.60 -0.60 0.61
CA MET A 272 -12.99 0.70 0.31
C MET A 272 -11.98 1.11 1.37
N VAL A 273 -10.82 1.61 0.97
CA VAL A 273 -9.80 2.15 1.88
C VAL A 273 -10.38 3.33 2.67
N ARG A 274 -10.07 3.42 3.97
CA ARG A 274 -10.50 4.50 4.86
C ARG A 274 -9.51 5.66 4.79
N GLN A 275 -9.98 6.86 5.11
CA GLN A 275 -9.12 8.05 5.12
C GLN A 275 -7.87 7.89 6.00
N GLU A 276 -8.01 7.33 7.20
CA GLU A 276 -6.87 7.06 8.10
C GLU A 276 -5.84 6.09 7.46
N GLU A 277 -6.29 5.15 6.64
CA GLU A 277 -5.40 4.21 5.95
C GLU A 277 -4.63 4.89 4.82
N LEU A 278 -5.24 5.87 4.14
CA LEU A 278 -4.57 6.71 3.13
C LEU A 278 -3.59 7.69 3.76
N GLU A 279 -3.95 8.32 4.89
CA GLU A 279 -3.08 9.26 5.60
C GLU A 279 -1.80 8.58 6.13
N ASN A 280 -1.87 7.27 6.40
CA ASN A 280 -0.74 6.46 6.83
C ASN A 280 -0.01 5.74 5.67
N ASP A 281 -0.46 5.90 4.43
CA ASP A 281 0.14 5.25 3.26
C ASP A 281 1.32 6.06 2.72
N THR A 282 2.52 5.71 3.18
CA THR A 282 3.77 6.36 2.75
C THR A 282 4.28 5.90 1.40
N ASP A 283 3.78 4.77 0.88
CA ASP A 283 4.37 4.07 -0.27
C ASP A 283 3.45 4.08 -1.50
N TYR A 284 2.43 4.95 -1.52
CA TYR A 284 1.45 5.07 -2.60
C TYR A 284 0.80 3.74 -2.97
N LYS A 285 0.46 2.94 -1.96
CA LYS A 285 -0.23 1.65 -2.11
C LYS A 285 -1.69 1.82 -2.52
N TYR A 286 -2.32 2.91 -2.10
CA TYR A 286 -3.75 3.14 -2.24
C TYR A 286 -4.07 4.57 -2.71
N GLN A 287 -5.20 4.71 -3.39
CA GLN A 287 -5.86 5.97 -3.71
C GLN A 287 -7.32 5.96 -3.18
N ASN A 288 -8.03 7.09 -3.29
CA ASN A 288 -9.34 7.29 -2.66
C ASN A 288 -10.40 6.22 -3.00
N ASP A 289 -10.37 5.65 -4.20
CA ASP A 289 -11.27 4.61 -4.68
C ASP A 289 -10.67 3.20 -4.63
N SER A 290 -9.49 3.05 -4.02
CA SER A 290 -8.87 1.75 -3.83
C SER A 290 -9.64 0.89 -2.84
N THR A 291 -9.51 -0.42 -3.03
CA THR A 291 -10.03 -1.44 -2.13
C THR A 291 -8.90 -2.17 -1.42
N ILE A 292 -9.13 -2.56 -0.17
CA ILE A 292 -8.20 -3.32 0.67
C ILE A 292 -8.90 -4.56 1.24
N GLY A 293 -8.17 -5.66 1.37
CA GLY A 293 -8.61 -6.86 2.07
C GLY A 293 -8.96 -6.56 3.54
N ARG A 294 -10.23 -6.78 3.91
CA ARG A 294 -10.74 -6.48 5.26
C ARG A 294 -10.62 -7.66 6.21
N THR A 295 -10.79 -8.87 5.71
CA THR A 295 -10.77 -10.10 6.53
C THR A 295 -10.17 -11.27 5.73
N GLY A 296 -9.98 -12.40 6.41
CA GLY A 296 -9.59 -13.66 5.77
C GLY A 296 -8.29 -13.59 4.98
N LEU A 297 -8.18 -14.44 3.96
CA LEU A 297 -7.05 -14.49 3.05
C LEU A 297 -6.89 -13.23 2.20
N GLU A 298 -7.97 -12.50 1.91
CA GLU A 298 -7.90 -11.19 1.25
C GLU A 298 -7.03 -10.21 2.05
N ALA A 299 -7.20 -10.15 3.38
CA ALA A 299 -6.38 -9.30 4.25
C ALA A 299 -4.97 -9.88 4.48
N ILE A 300 -4.87 -11.19 4.71
CA ILE A 300 -3.58 -11.85 4.99
C ILE A 300 -2.62 -11.74 3.80
N PHE A 301 -3.13 -11.85 2.58
CA PHE A 301 -2.35 -11.76 1.35
C PHE A 301 -2.51 -10.43 0.63
N GLU A 302 -2.94 -9.38 1.32
CA GLU A 302 -3.22 -8.07 0.70
C GLU A 302 -2.05 -7.56 -0.16
N GLU A 303 -0.82 -7.63 0.34
CA GLU A 303 0.37 -7.17 -0.39
C GLU A 303 0.60 -7.93 -1.69
N ARG A 304 0.36 -9.24 -1.70
CA ARG A 304 0.51 -10.10 -2.88
C ARG A 304 -0.64 -9.92 -3.84
N LEU A 305 -1.87 -9.88 -3.33
CA LEU A 305 -3.09 -9.78 -4.12
C LEU A 305 -3.25 -8.40 -4.73
N ARG A 306 -2.87 -7.31 -4.05
CA ARG A 306 -2.98 -5.96 -4.62
C ARG A 306 -1.94 -5.71 -5.71
N GLY A 307 -0.75 -6.29 -5.58
CA GLY A 307 0.37 -5.97 -6.44
C GLY A 307 1.14 -4.74 -5.97
N GLN A 308 1.94 -4.16 -6.86
CA GLN A 308 2.85 -3.06 -6.53
C GLN A 308 2.61 -1.86 -7.44
N SER A 309 2.46 -0.68 -6.83
CA SER A 309 2.33 0.56 -7.56
C SER A 309 3.64 0.89 -8.30
N GLY A 310 3.48 1.31 -9.54
CA GLY A 310 4.52 1.94 -10.34
C GLY A 310 4.39 3.46 -10.30
N GLY A 311 5.26 4.15 -11.03
CA GLY A 311 5.16 5.59 -11.19
C GLY A 311 5.98 6.13 -12.35
N GLU A 312 5.65 7.34 -12.74
CA GLU A 312 6.36 8.13 -13.74
C GLU A 312 6.78 9.45 -13.11
N VAL A 313 8.08 9.73 -13.13
CA VAL A 313 8.62 11.05 -12.81
C VAL A 313 8.80 11.78 -14.13
N TYR A 314 8.18 12.96 -14.26
CA TYR A 314 8.19 13.73 -15.51
C TYR A 314 8.33 15.23 -15.25
N ILE A 315 8.81 15.94 -16.28
CA ILE A 315 8.91 17.38 -16.34
C ILE A 315 7.63 17.92 -16.98
N GLU A 316 7.00 18.87 -16.31
CA GLU A 316 5.78 19.56 -16.71
C GLU A 316 6.07 21.07 -16.82
N SER A 317 5.57 21.73 -17.86
CA SER A 317 5.65 23.19 -17.95
C SER A 317 4.71 23.85 -16.94
N ILE A 318 4.89 25.15 -16.70
CA ILE A 318 3.98 25.96 -15.86
C ILE A 318 2.51 25.94 -16.34
N ASP A 319 2.27 25.66 -17.62
CA ASP A 319 0.93 25.54 -18.22
C ASP A 319 0.29 24.15 -18.03
N GLY A 320 0.98 23.22 -17.35
CA GLY A 320 0.51 21.85 -17.13
C GLY A 320 0.74 20.91 -18.33
N ILE A 321 1.73 21.23 -19.18
CA ILE A 321 2.05 20.40 -20.36
C ILE A 321 3.23 19.49 -20.01
N GLU A 322 3.00 18.18 -20.03
CA GLU A 322 4.05 17.18 -19.92
C GLU A 322 5.07 17.33 -21.07
N LYS A 323 6.35 17.55 -20.73
CA LYS A 323 7.46 17.71 -21.68
C LYS A 323 8.27 16.42 -21.84
N HIS A 324 8.76 15.87 -20.73
CA HIS A 324 9.75 14.78 -20.73
C HIS A 324 9.55 13.84 -19.54
N ILE A 325 9.67 12.53 -19.79
CA ILE A 325 9.73 11.52 -18.72
C ILE A 325 11.18 11.37 -18.26
N ILE A 326 11.45 11.58 -16.98
CA ILE A 326 12.75 11.38 -16.34
C ILE A 326 12.99 9.89 -16.08
N GLN A 327 12.03 9.23 -15.43
CA GLN A 327 12.09 7.81 -15.12
C GLN A 327 10.69 7.22 -15.01
N LYS A 328 10.53 5.97 -15.45
CA LYS A 328 9.30 5.19 -15.33
C LYS A 328 9.58 3.85 -14.67
N LYS A 329 8.75 3.50 -13.71
CA LYS A 329 8.65 2.17 -13.09
C LYS A 329 7.24 1.64 -13.34
N GLU A 330 7.11 0.59 -14.13
CA GLU A 330 5.80 -0.04 -14.39
C GLU A 330 5.17 -0.59 -13.11
N SER A 331 3.84 -0.55 -13.02
CA SER A 331 3.11 -1.22 -11.96
C SER A 331 3.12 -2.74 -12.16
N VAL A 332 2.92 -3.47 -11.08
CA VAL A 332 2.87 -4.94 -11.10
C VAL A 332 1.50 -5.37 -10.61
N ASN A 333 0.74 -6.05 -11.46
CA ASN A 333 -0.55 -6.63 -11.09
C ASN A 333 -0.41 -7.65 -9.95
N GLY A 334 -1.52 -7.87 -9.25
CA GLY A 334 -1.59 -8.80 -8.15
C GLY A 334 -1.28 -10.25 -8.53
N GLU A 335 -0.65 -10.96 -7.61
CA GLU A 335 -0.34 -12.38 -7.75
C GLU A 335 -1.57 -13.23 -7.42
N SER A 336 -1.96 -14.12 -8.34
CA SER A 336 -2.98 -15.12 -8.05
C SER A 336 -2.47 -16.22 -7.14
N ILE A 337 -3.30 -16.64 -6.18
CA ILE A 337 -2.95 -17.55 -5.09
C ILE A 337 -3.73 -18.86 -5.23
N GLN A 338 -2.99 -19.96 -5.30
CA GLN A 338 -3.53 -21.32 -5.28
C GLN A 338 -3.51 -21.85 -3.83
N LEU A 339 -4.68 -22.25 -3.32
CA LEU A 339 -4.82 -22.84 -1.98
C LEU A 339 -4.68 -24.37 -2.03
N THR A 340 -4.53 -24.96 -0.84
CA THR A 340 -4.55 -26.42 -0.65
C THR A 340 -5.96 -26.98 -0.46
N MET A 341 -6.94 -26.10 -0.20
CA MET A 341 -8.33 -26.47 0.02
C MET A 341 -8.96 -27.06 -1.24
N ASP A 342 -9.94 -27.93 -1.04
CA ASP A 342 -10.82 -28.44 -2.09
C ASP A 342 -12.22 -27.84 -1.89
N LEU A 343 -12.68 -27.05 -2.86
CA LEU A 343 -13.98 -26.37 -2.74
C LEU A 343 -15.12 -27.38 -2.62
N GLY A 344 -15.03 -28.54 -3.26
CA GLY A 344 -16.08 -29.56 -3.17
C GLY A 344 -16.19 -30.17 -1.77
N ILE A 345 -15.05 -30.33 -1.05
CA ILE A 345 -15.06 -30.77 0.35
C ILE A 345 -15.58 -29.65 1.25
N GLN A 346 -15.17 -28.40 1.01
CA GLN A 346 -15.64 -27.23 1.75
C GLN A 346 -17.16 -27.10 1.71
N GLU A 347 -17.76 -27.09 0.52
CA GLU A 347 -19.22 -27.00 0.33
C GLU A 347 -19.94 -28.20 0.96
N ALA A 348 -19.46 -29.43 0.69
CA ALA A 348 -20.08 -30.62 1.23
C ALA A 348 -20.05 -30.68 2.77
N MET A 349 -19.06 -30.07 3.42
CA MET A 349 -18.98 -29.94 4.87
C MET A 349 -19.85 -28.80 5.39
N PHE A 350 -19.89 -27.66 4.69
CA PHE A 350 -20.75 -26.53 5.02
C PHE A 350 -22.23 -26.91 5.01
N ASP A 351 -22.67 -27.64 3.98
CA ASP A 351 -24.05 -28.13 3.81
C ASP A 351 -24.50 -29.17 4.85
N LYS A 352 -23.61 -29.59 5.78
CA LYS A 352 -23.94 -30.52 6.86
C LYS A 352 -24.27 -29.86 8.18
N PHE A 353 -23.99 -28.56 8.32
CA PHE A 353 -24.43 -27.81 9.48
C PHE A 353 -25.95 -27.63 9.42
N ASP A 354 -26.64 -27.97 10.51
CA ASP A 354 -28.05 -27.65 10.70
C ASP A 354 -28.19 -26.16 10.99
N GLN A 355 -28.89 -25.45 10.12
CA GLN A 355 -28.97 -23.99 10.16
C GLN A 355 -29.64 -23.45 11.43
N ASP A 356 -30.51 -24.24 12.06
CA ASP A 356 -31.27 -23.81 13.24
C ASP A 356 -30.60 -24.22 14.55
N GLN A 357 -29.58 -25.09 14.52
CA GLN A 357 -29.09 -25.79 15.71
C GLN A 357 -27.57 -25.76 15.87
N ASP A 358 -26.83 -25.75 14.77
CA ASP A 358 -25.38 -25.88 14.82
C ASP A 358 -24.69 -24.52 14.87
N MET A 359 -23.65 -24.44 15.69
CA MET A 359 -22.68 -23.35 15.68
C MET A 359 -21.30 -23.94 15.93
N GLY A 360 -20.35 -23.70 15.02
CA GLY A 360 -19.04 -24.30 15.16
C GLY A 360 -18.15 -24.17 13.93
N THR A 361 -17.18 -25.07 13.87
CA THR A 361 -16.22 -25.17 12.78
C THR A 361 -15.95 -26.63 12.45
N GLY A 362 -15.67 -26.91 11.18
CA GLY A 362 -15.22 -28.20 10.71
C GLY A 362 -13.90 -28.06 9.97
N VAL A 363 -12.96 -28.98 10.22
CA VAL A 363 -11.65 -28.99 9.55
C VAL A 363 -11.42 -30.35 8.91
N ALA A 364 -11.04 -30.36 7.63
CA ALA A 364 -10.50 -31.52 6.96
C ALA A 364 -9.03 -31.27 6.61
N ILE A 365 -8.15 -32.21 6.95
CA ILE A 365 -6.72 -32.12 6.71
C ILE A 365 -6.23 -33.41 6.05
N HIS A 366 -5.28 -33.28 5.12
CA HIS A 366 -4.53 -34.43 4.64
C HIS A 366 -3.48 -34.85 5.69
N PRO A 367 -3.63 -36.00 6.35
CA PRO A 367 -2.88 -36.32 7.58
C PRO A 367 -1.37 -36.52 7.37
N ILE A 368 -0.93 -36.78 6.13
CA ILE A 368 0.49 -37.02 5.82
C ILE A 368 1.20 -35.71 5.44
N THR A 369 0.52 -34.80 4.73
CA THR A 369 1.15 -33.57 4.19
C THR A 369 0.84 -32.34 5.03
N GLY A 370 -0.23 -32.38 5.83
CA GLY A 370 -0.73 -31.23 6.59
C GLY A 370 -1.57 -30.26 5.75
N GLU A 371 -1.84 -30.56 4.48
CA GLU A 371 -2.70 -29.72 3.63
C GLU A 371 -4.10 -29.57 4.23
N VAL A 372 -4.58 -28.34 4.38
CA VAL A 372 -5.95 -28.06 4.85
C VAL A 372 -6.87 -28.17 3.65
N LEU A 373 -7.73 -29.19 3.64
CA LEU A 373 -8.65 -29.49 2.56
C LEU A 373 -9.97 -28.74 2.68
N ALA A 374 -10.42 -28.48 3.90
CA ALA A 374 -11.57 -27.64 4.19
C ALA A 374 -11.44 -27.01 5.58
N LEU A 375 -11.93 -25.79 5.71
CA LEU A 375 -11.94 -25.00 6.94
C LEU A 375 -13.27 -24.24 7.00
N VAL A 376 -14.29 -24.92 7.50
CA VAL A 376 -15.68 -24.46 7.53
C VAL A 376 -15.95 -23.70 8.83
N ASN A 377 -16.74 -22.64 8.75
CA ASN A 377 -17.20 -21.85 9.88
C ASN A 377 -18.71 -21.64 9.77
N TYR A 378 -19.45 -21.89 10.85
CA TYR A 378 -20.90 -21.72 10.86
C TYR A 378 -21.40 -21.13 12.19
N PRO A 379 -22.40 -20.22 12.20
CA PRO A 379 -23.00 -19.56 11.03
C PRO A 379 -22.04 -18.68 10.23
N SER A 380 -22.49 -18.27 9.04
CA SER A 380 -21.69 -17.49 8.09
C SER A 380 -22.43 -16.29 7.52
N TYR A 381 -21.76 -15.56 6.63
CA TYR A 381 -22.25 -14.37 5.97
C TYR A 381 -21.86 -14.42 4.49
N ASN A 382 -22.62 -13.75 3.62
CA ASN A 382 -22.27 -13.69 2.21
C ASN A 382 -21.26 -12.55 1.95
N PRO A 383 -20.01 -12.85 1.56
CA PRO A 383 -19.00 -11.82 1.33
C PRO A 383 -19.31 -10.94 0.11
N ASN A 384 -20.16 -11.40 -0.82
CA ASN A 384 -20.56 -10.60 -1.98
C ASN A 384 -21.43 -9.40 -1.58
N ASP A 385 -22.15 -9.46 -0.44
CA ASP A 385 -22.98 -8.35 0.01
C ASP A 385 -22.14 -7.09 0.29
N PHE A 386 -20.90 -7.26 0.76
CA PHE A 386 -19.95 -6.16 0.96
C PHE A 386 -19.50 -5.51 -0.35
N ILE A 387 -19.48 -6.27 -1.46
CA ILE A 387 -19.11 -5.76 -2.79
C ILE A 387 -20.29 -5.08 -3.49
N LEU A 388 -21.49 -5.63 -3.32
CA LEU A 388 -22.70 -5.15 -3.96
C LEU A 388 -23.30 -3.89 -3.29
N GLY A 389 -22.82 -3.53 -2.10
CA GLY A 389 -23.20 -2.32 -1.40
C GLY A 389 -24.06 -2.58 -0.16
N MET A 390 -23.52 -3.34 0.80
CA MET A 390 -24.16 -3.58 2.09
C MET A 390 -24.50 -2.27 2.81
N SER A 391 -25.77 -2.11 3.17
CA SER A 391 -26.24 -0.97 3.96
C SER A 391 -25.78 -1.06 5.42
N SER A 392 -25.74 0.09 6.10
CA SER A 392 -25.41 0.13 7.54
C SER A 392 -26.41 -0.66 8.39
N GLU A 393 -27.68 -0.75 7.96
CA GLU A 393 -28.70 -1.55 8.65
C GLU A 393 -28.40 -3.04 8.54
N GLN A 394 -28.17 -3.55 7.32
CA GLN A 394 -27.79 -4.96 7.08
C GLN A 394 -26.51 -5.33 7.84
N TYR A 395 -25.52 -4.43 7.87
CA TYR A 395 -24.31 -4.65 8.65
C TYR A 395 -24.61 -4.74 10.16
N THR A 396 -25.47 -3.85 10.67
CA THR A 396 -25.87 -3.84 12.09
C THR A 396 -26.64 -5.11 12.46
N GLU A 397 -27.47 -5.62 11.56
CA GLU A 397 -28.14 -6.91 11.73
C GLU A 397 -27.11 -8.05 11.89
N LEU A 398 -26.12 -8.15 11.00
CA LEU A 398 -25.06 -9.16 11.10
C LEU A 398 -24.20 -9.03 12.37
N GLU A 399 -23.94 -7.80 12.82
CA GLU A 399 -23.15 -7.53 14.02
C GLU A 399 -23.92 -7.86 15.31
N SER A 400 -25.23 -7.55 15.34
CA SER A 400 -26.08 -7.74 16.51
C SER A 400 -26.73 -9.12 16.61
N ASP A 401 -26.58 -9.93 15.57
CA ASP A 401 -27.09 -11.30 15.51
C ASP A 401 -26.56 -12.14 16.69
N PRO A 402 -27.46 -12.77 17.49
CA PRO A 402 -27.07 -13.56 18.65
C PRO A 402 -26.22 -14.80 18.30
N ASP A 403 -26.34 -15.31 17.07
CA ASP A 403 -25.58 -16.46 16.57
C ASP A 403 -24.23 -16.03 15.98
N ARG A 404 -23.94 -14.73 15.92
CA ARG A 404 -22.63 -14.14 15.62
C ARG A 404 -22.01 -14.68 14.32
N PRO A 405 -22.65 -14.48 13.16
CA PRO A 405 -22.17 -14.97 11.86
C PRO A 405 -20.82 -14.38 11.47
N LEU A 406 -20.49 -13.17 11.91
CA LEU A 406 -19.19 -12.53 11.63
C LEU A 406 -18.02 -13.14 12.44
N THR A 407 -18.30 -13.98 13.44
CA THR A 407 -17.25 -14.56 14.28
C THR A 407 -16.46 -15.63 13.54
N ASN A 408 -15.15 -15.41 13.41
CA ASN A 408 -14.21 -16.45 13.01
C ASN A 408 -13.97 -17.41 14.18
N ARG A 409 -14.59 -18.59 14.11
CA ARG A 409 -14.54 -19.67 15.12
C ARG A 409 -13.30 -20.53 14.93
N PHE A 410 -12.90 -20.87 13.71
CA PHE A 410 -11.73 -21.76 13.51
C PHE A 410 -10.40 -21.16 14.00
N ALA A 411 -10.30 -19.83 14.09
CA ALA A 411 -9.14 -19.16 14.67
C ALA A 411 -9.13 -19.18 16.21
N GLN A 412 -10.22 -19.62 16.85
CA GLN A 412 -10.36 -19.62 18.31
C GLN A 412 -9.90 -20.95 18.93
N SER A 413 -9.48 -20.85 20.19
CA SER A 413 -9.20 -22.02 21.01
C SER A 413 -10.47 -22.54 21.68
N PHE A 414 -10.76 -23.82 21.51
CA PHE A 414 -11.89 -24.50 22.15
C PHE A 414 -11.44 -25.49 23.21
N ILE A 415 -12.36 -25.80 24.13
CA ILE A 415 -12.21 -26.96 25.00
C ILE A 415 -12.37 -28.21 24.10
N PRO A 416 -11.37 -29.10 24.01
CA PRO A 416 -11.39 -30.23 23.06
C PRO A 416 -12.51 -31.24 23.37
N GLY A 417 -13.04 -31.23 24.60
CA GLY A 417 -14.07 -32.17 25.01
C GLY A 417 -13.59 -33.61 24.85
N SER A 418 -14.40 -34.48 24.24
CA SER A 418 -14.03 -35.89 24.07
C SER A 418 -12.87 -36.12 23.10
N THR A 419 -12.50 -35.16 22.24
CA THR A 419 -11.41 -35.35 21.26
C THR A 419 -10.02 -35.36 21.90
N ILE A 420 -9.88 -34.99 23.18
CA ILE A 420 -8.63 -35.12 23.94
C ILE A 420 -8.30 -36.58 24.29
N LYS A 421 -9.31 -37.46 24.33
CA LYS A 421 -9.17 -38.83 24.85
C LYS A 421 -8.11 -39.65 24.10
N PRO A 422 -8.05 -39.65 22.75
CA PRO A 422 -6.98 -40.34 22.02
C PRO A 422 -5.58 -39.83 22.38
N ILE A 423 -5.41 -38.53 22.65
CA ILE A 423 -4.12 -37.95 23.07
C ILE A 423 -3.75 -38.47 24.47
N THR A 424 -4.69 -38.44 25.42
CA THR A 424 -4.47 -39.01 26.76
C THR A 424 -4.14 -40.50 26.70
N ALA A 425 -4.83 -41.25 25.85
CA ALA A 425 -4.57 -42.67 25.65
C ALA A 425 -3.17 -42.92 25.05
N ALA A 426 -2.76 -42.14 24.04
CA ALA A 426 -1.43 -42.24 23.46
C ALA A 426 -0.32 -42.00 24.50
N ILE A 427 -0.46 -40.94 25.32
CA ILE A 427 0.45 -40.65 26.43
C ILE A 427 0.49 -41.82 27.41
N ALA A 428 -0.65 -42.39 27.78
CA ALA A 428 -0.71 -43.49 28.73
C ALA A 428 -0.02 -44.76 28.17
N LEU A 429 -0.26 -45.10 26.90
CA LEU A 429 0.38 -46.23 26.21
C LEU A 429 1.90 -46.03 26.12
N GLU A 430 2.35 -44.82 25.79
CA GLU A 430 3.78 -44.47 25.75
C GLU A 430 4.44 -44.61 27.13
N ASN A 431 3.69 -44.34 28.20
CA ASN A 431 4.12 -44.52 29.59
C ASN A 431 3.91 -45.94 30.13
N GLY A 432 3.59 -46.91 29.26
CA GLY A 432 3.54 -48.33 29.60
C GLY A 432 2.20 -48.82 30.17
N LEU A 433 1.11 -48.08 29.99
CA LEU A 433 -0.24 -48.60 30.27
C LEU A 433 -0.48 -49.84 29.38
N ASP A 434 -0.81 -50.98 30.00
CA ASP A 434 -1.21 -52.18 29.28
C ASP A 434 -2.63 -51.99 28.69
N PRO A 435 -2.82 -52.11 27.36
CA PRO A 435 -4.13 -51.94 26.72
C PRO A 435 -5.20 -52.94 27.20
N GLU A 436 -4.81 -54.03 27.88
CA GLU A 436 -5.75 -55.00 28.45
C GLU A 436 -6.26 -54.62 29.86
N VAL A 437 -5.76 -53.52 30.45
CA VAL A 437 -6.22 -53.04 31.76
C VAL A 437 -7.69 -52.66 31.71
N ARG A 438 -8.47 -53.25 32.62
CA ARG A 438 -9.89 -52.93 32.80
C ARG A 438 -10.09 -52.10 34.05
N ILE A 439 -10.79 -50.98 33.90
CA ILE A 439 -11.23 -50.14 35.02
C ILE A 439 -12.73 -50.34 35.17
N GLU A 440 -13.17 -50.86 36.31
CA GLU A 440 -14.60 -50.95 36.62
C GLU A 440 -15.16 -49.53 36.82
N SER A 441 -16.17 -49.19 36.02
CA SER A 441 -16.92 -47.95 36.17
C SER A 441 -18.41 -48.28 36.23
N SER A 442 -19.17 -47.44 36.94
CA SER A 442 -20.62 -47.54 37.03
C SER A 442 -21.26 -46.39 36.27
N ASP A 443 -22.50 -46.57 35.80
CA ASP A 443 -23.27 -45.52 35.11
C ASP A 443 -23.53 -44.27 35.99
N ALA A 444 -23.34 -44.39 37.30
CA ALA A 444 -23.45 -43.27 38.26
C ALA A 444 -22.19 -42.37 38.31
N GLY A 445 -21.16 -42.65 37.50
CA GLY A 445 -19.89 -41.94 37.49
C GLY A 445 -18.82 -42.58 38.39
N TRP A 446 -17.64 -41.97 38.41
CA TRP A 446 -16.48 -42.41 39.20
C TRP A 446 -15.81 -41.22 39.88
N LYS A 447 -15.36 -41.43 41.13
CA LYS A 447 -14.50 -40.49 41.87
C LYS A 447 -13.35 -41.26 42.50
N LYS A 448 -12.20 -40.60 42.68
CA LYS A 448 -10.99 -41.22 43.21
C LYS A 448 -11.15 -41.71 44.66
N ASP A 449 -11.68 -40.85 45.52
CA ASP A 449 -11.96 -41.12 46.94
C ASP A 449 -12.93 -40.06 47.51
N GLU A 450 -13.28 -40.14 48.79
CA GLU A 450 -14.23 -39.22 49.44
C GLU A 450 -13.72 -37.78 49.58
N SER A 451 -12.42 -37.51 49.35
CA SER A 451 -11.91 -36.13 49.31
C SER A 451 -12.34 -35.38 48.05
N TRP A 452 -12.76 -36.10 47.01
CA TRP A 452 -13.34 -35.53 45.79
C TRP A 452 -14.83 -35.27 46.02
N VAL A 453 -15.14 -34.09 46.55
CA VAL A 453 -16.52 -33.63 46.76
C VAL A 453 -17.09 -33.11 45.44
N ILE A 454 -18.23 -33.64 45.02
CA ILE A 454 -18.97 -33.13 43.85
C ILE A 454 -19.67 -31.84 44.29
N ILE A 455 -19.15 -30.70 43.87
CA ILE A 455 -19.87 -29.43 43.95
C ILE A 455 -20.67 -29.30 42.66
N LEU A 456 -21.96 -29.61 42.73
CA LEU A 456 -22.90 -29.25 41.67
C LEU A 456 -23.05 -27.73 41.70
N LEU A 457 -22.32 -27.04 40.82
CA LEU A 457 -22.59 -25.64 40.54
C LEU A 457 -23.86 -25.58 39.69
N ASP A 458 -24.93 -25.03 40.26
CA ASP A 458 -26.12 -24.67 39.51
C ASP A 458 -25.76 -23.51 38.56
N VAL A 459 -25.52 -23.85 37.30
CA VAL A 459 -25.07 -22.92 36.27
C VAL A 459 -26.16 -21.89 35.92
N SER A 460 -27.41 -22.09 36.38
CA SER A 460 -28.48 -21.10 36.21
C SER A 460 -28.28 -19.81 37.01
N LEU A 461 -27.32 -19.78 37.95
CA LEU A 461 -26.98 -18.59 38.76
C LEU A 461 -25.66 -17.91 38.39
N ILE A 462 -24.90 -18.43 37.42
CA ILE A 462 -23.67 -17.77 36.96
C ILE A 462 -24.03 -16.71 35.91
N ARG A 463 -24.45 -15.53 36.38
CA ARG A 463 -24.39 -14.30 35.57
C ARG A 463 -22.92 -13.90 35.44
N PHE A 464 -22.31 -14.15 34.28
CA PHE A 464 -21.10 -13.42 33.89
C PHE A 464 -21.47 -11.95 33.70
N ARG A 465 -21.40 -11.19 34.79
CA ARG A 465 -21.52 -9.74 34.77
C ARG A 465 -20.11 -9.18 34.66
N ASN A 466 -19.81 -8.64 33.49
CA ASN A 466 -18.72 -7.71 33.19
C ASN A 466 -17.33 -8.11 33.68
N LEU A 467 -16.56 -8.75 32.78
CA LEU A 467 -15.14 -8.50 32.71
C LEU A 467 -14.86 -7.97 31.30
N ILE A 468 -14.45 -6.71 31.35
CA ILE A 468 -14.09 -5.69 30.34
C ILE A 468 -13.48 -6.25 29.06
#